data_AF-A0A643LTH8-F1
#
_entry.id   AF-A0A643LTH8-F1
#
_cell.length_a   1.000
_cell.length_b   1.000
_cell.length_c   1.000
_cell.angle_alpha   90.00
_cell.angle_beta   90.00
_cell.angle_gamma   90.00
#
_symmetry.space_group_name_H-M   'P 1'
#
loop_
_entity.id
_entity.type
_entity.pdbx_description
1 polymer ?
#
loop_
_entity_poly.entity_id
_entity_poly.type
_entity_poly.pdbx_seq_one_letter_code
_entity_poly.pdbx_strand_id
1 'polypeptide(L)'
;NNGLQIKDMMGKGWKDMELRTLRAQENISATGRMWAQEFIPNSSRKLKTDIEDLPFSALDKINSVNIKQYHFIRDVERFESGESITLPINYGMIAEDSDDVFTTPQKDAVTLYSSVAISIQAIQEVHFEVKNLQFDHGMLKQEVDTLKEQLEVEKLEKVSMKAEIAELKVLVQQLINEEPKQP
;
A
#
# COMPACT_ATOMS: atom_id res chain seq x y z
N ASN A 1 47.93 3.41 -2.14
CA ASN A 1 48.72 2.28 -1.58
C ASN A 1 47.96 1.01 -1.91
N ASN A 2 48.27 0.39 -3.04
CA ASN A 2 47.51 -0.76 -3.51
C ASN A 2 48.06 -1.95 -2.73
N GLY A 3 47.25 -2.54 -1.82
CA GLY A 3 47.63 -3.74 -1.09
C GLY A 3 47.98 -4.91 -2.03
N LEU A 4 48.14 -6.12 -1.50
CA LEU A 4 48.44 -7.30 -2.31
C LEU A 4 47.49 -7.42 -3.51
N GLN A 5 48.03 -7.33 -4.73
CA GLN A 5 47.28 -7.49 -5.97
C GLN A 5 47.59 -8.85 -6.60
N ILE A 6 46.59 -9.72 -6.70
CA ILE A 6 46.66 -10.92 -7.55
C ILE A 6 45.91 -10.58 -8.84
N LYS A 7 46.60 -10.65 -9.97
CA LYS A 7 46.08 -10.22 -11.28
C LYS A 7 45.86 -11.42 -12.19
N ASP A 8 44.86 -11.34 -13.06
CA ASP A 8 44.70 -12.24 -14.20
C ASP A 8 45.88 -12.14 -15.18
N MET A 9 45.90 -13.02 -16.19
CA MET A 9 46.97 -13.05 -17.21
C MET A 9 47.12 -11.71 -17.97
N MET A 10 46.08 -10.89 -18.00
CA MET A 10 46.09 -9.58 -18.66
C MET A 10 46.43 -8.42 -17.70
N GLY A 11 46.65 -8.69 -16.41
CA GLY A 11 46.99 -7.69 -15.42
C GLY A 11 45.80 -6.85 -14.93
N LYS A 12 44.56 -7.20 -15.26
CA LYS A 12 43.39 -6.29 -15.17
C LYS A 12 42.49 -6.53 -13.96
N GLY A 13 42.60 -7.65 -13.25
CA GLY A 13 41.81 -7.85 -12.03
C GLY A 13 41.84 -9.28 -11.48
N TRP A 14 40.98 -9.53 -10.50
CA TRP A 14 40.71 -10.85 -9.94
C TRP A 14 39.75 -11.59 -10.87
N LYS A 15 40.04 -12.85 -11.19
CA LYS A 15 39.15 -13.73 -11.95
C LYS A 15 39.20 -15.15 -11.36
N ASP A 16 38.06 -15.84 -11.41
CA ASP A 16 37.95 -17.27 -11.06
C ASP A 16 38.41 -17.60 -9.62
N MET A 17 38.07 -16.73 -8.65
CA MET A 17 38.35 -16.96 -7.24
C MET A 17 37.26 -17.79 -6.55
N GLU A 18 37.66 -18.86 -5.87
CA GLU A 18 36.81 -19.57 -4.93
C GLU A 18 37.26 -19.29 -3.49
N LEU A 19 36.34 -18.81 -2.66
CA LEU A 19 36.59 -18.48 -1.26
C LEU A 19 35.59 -19.24 -0.38
N ARG A 20 36.07 -19.85 0.71
CA ARG A 20 35.18 -20.42 1.73
C ARG A 20 34.38 -19.34 2.45
N THR A 21 34.99 -18.19 2.72
CA THR A 21 34.34 -17.07 3.42
C THR A 21 34.99 -15.76 3.02
N LEU A 22 34.20 -14.79 2.59
CA LEU A 22 34.62 -13.41 2.39
C LEU A 22 34.11 -12.55 3.56
N ARG A 23 35.01 -11.85 4.24
CA ARG A 23 34.68 -10.83 5.24
C ARG A 23 35.24 -9.50 4.77
N ALA A 24 34.37 -8.56 4.45
CA ALA A 24 34.76 -7.18 4.14
C ALA A 24 34.54 -6.29 5.38
N GLN A 25 35.47 -5.37 5.64
CA GLN A 25 35.30 -4.34 6.67
C GLN A 25 34.46 -3.15 6.15
N GLU A 26 34.40 -2.98 4.83
CA GLU A 26 33.67 -1.93 4.14
C GLU A 26 32.76 -2.54 3.06
N ASN A 27 32.40 -1.74 2.05
CA ASN A 27 31.46 -2.12 1.00
C ASN A 27 32.04 -3.17 0.05
N ILE A 28 31.17 -4.06 -0.42
CA ILE A 28 31.42 -4.95 -1.57
C ILE A 28 30.54 -4.43 -2.71
N SER A 29 31.14 -4.07 -3.84
CA SER A 29 30.44 -3.61 -5.03
C SER A 29 30.71 -4.54 -6.22
N ALA A 30 29.71 -4.76 -7.06
CA ALA A 30 29.86 -5.44 -8.34
C ALA A 30 29.24 -4.61 -9.47
N THR A 31 29.97 -4.42 -10.56
CA THR A 31 29.40 -3.89 -11.82
C THR A 31 28.47 -4.90 -12.49
N GLY A 32 28.68 -6.19 -12.20
CA GLY A 32 27.84 -7.28 -12.67
C GLY A 32 26.78 -7.70 -11.65
N ARG A 33 26.24 -8.90 -11.85
CA ARG A 33 25.26 -9.50 -10.95
C ARG A 33 25.95 -10.12 -9.74
N MET A 34 25.28 -10.06 -8.59
CA MET A 34 25.63 -10.81 -7.38
C MET A 34 24.52 -11.83 -7.13
N TRP A 35 24.90 -13.09 -6.89
CA TRP A 35 23.97 -14.15 -6.54
C TRP A 35 24.34 -14.72 -5.17
N ALA A 36 23.33 -14.97 -4.36
CA ALA A 36 23.45 -15.62 -3.07
C ALA A 36 22.23 -16.51 -2.86
N GLN A 37 22.37 -17.54 -2.02
CA GLN A 37 21.22 -18.30 -1.54
C GLN A 37 20.29 -17.42 -0.69
N GLU A 38 20.88 -16.48 0.06
CA GLU A 38 20.15 -15.57 0.93
C GLU A 38 20.94 -14.28 1.15
N PHE A 39 20.22 -13.17 1.28
CA PHE A 39 20.75 -11.89 1.77
C PHE A 39 20.20 -11.63 3.17
N ILE A 40 21.05 -11.74 4.19
CA ILE A 40 20.68 -11.58 5.60
C ILE A 40 21.22 -10.26 6.12
N PRO A 41 20.42 -9.18 6.19
CA PRO A 41 20.87 -7.90 6.71
C PRO A 41 21.00 -7.94 8.24
N ASN A 42 22.16 -7.52 8.76
CA ASN A 42 22.32 -7.31 10.20
C ASN A 42 21.46 -6.13 10.65
N SER A 43 20.51 -6.38 11.55
CA SER A 43 19.64 -5.36 12.13
C SER A 43 19.56 -5.57 13.64
N SER A 44 20.09 -4.64 14.44
CA SER A 44 20.15 -4.76 15.89
C SER A 44 20.21 -3.39 16.57
N ARG A 45 19.63 -3.26 17.78
CA ARG A 45 19.79 -2.07 18.64
C ARG A 45 21.23 -1.82 19.10
N LYS A 46 22.14 -2.80 18.91
CA LYS A 46 23.59 -2.59 19.10
C LYS A 46 24.22 -1.81 17.94
N LEU A 47 23.55 -1.76 16.79
CA LEU A 47 24.02 -1.11 15.56
C LEU A 47 23.17 0.11 15.17
N LYS A 48 22.03 0.33 15.85
CA LYS A 48 21.04 1.36 15.54
C LYS A 48 20.71 2.16 16.81
N THR A 49 20.77 3.47 16.71
CA THR A 49 20.30 4.44 17.73
C THR A 49 19.18 5.28 17.13
N ASP A 50 18.55 6.14 17.93
CA ASP A 50 17.55 7.13 17.49
C ASP A 50 16.39 6.47 16.70
N ILE A 51 15.88 5.38 17.27
CA ILE A 51 14.82 4.56 16.66
C ILE A 51 13.47 5.21 17.00
N GLU A 52 12.89 5.86 16.01
CA GLU A 52 11.61 6.57 16.07
C GLU A 52 10.60 5.97 15.08
N ASP A 53 9.32 6.30 15.27
CA ASP A 53 8.28 5.98 14.30
C ASP A 53 8.48 6.77 13.00
N LEU A 54 7.96 6.27 11.88
CA LEU A 54 8.10 6.96 10.59
C LEU A 54 7.36 8.32 10.64
N PRO A 55 8.03 9.44 10.28
CA PRO A 55 7.41 10.76 10.30
C PRO A 55 6.52 11.03 9.06
N PHE A 56 6.25 10.00 8.26
CA PHE A 56 5.47 10.06 7.03
C PHE A 56 4.62 8.81 6.86
N SER A 57 3.58 8.89 6.03
CA SER A 57 2.76 7.75 5.61
C SER A 57 3.55 6.84 4.68
N ALA A 58 3.77 5.59 5.08
CA ALA A 58 4.43 4.62 4.22
C ALA A 58 3.57 4.27 3.01
N LEU A 59 2.25 4.27 3.17
CA LEU A 59 1.28 4.05 2.12
C LEU A 59 1.35 5.15 1.05
N ASP A 60 1.46 6.42 1.44
CA ASP A 60 1.60 7.52 0.49
C ASP A 60 2.90 7.40 -0.30
N LYS A 61 4.00 7.06 0.39
CA LYS A 61 5.29 6.86 -0.26
C LYS A 61 5.27 5.70 -1.25
N ILE A 62 4.72 4.54 -0.88
CA ILE A 62 4.68 3.39 -1.81
C ILE A 62 3.75 3.67 -2.99
N ASN A 63 2.62 4.36 -2.78
CA ASN A 63 1.68 4.74 -3.85
C ASN A 63 2.27 5.77 -4.81
N SER A 64 3.29 6.53 -4.39
CA SER A 64 4.01 7.48 -5.23
C SER A 64 5.04 6.81 -6.16
N VAL A 65 5.39 5.54 -5.93
CA VAL A 65 6.41 4.84 -6.71
C VAL A 65 5.92 4.59 -8.14
N ASN A 66 6.74 5.00 -9.11
CA ASN A 66 6.46 4.81 -10.53
C ASN A 66 7.27 3.65 -11.12
N ILE A 67 6.64 2.48 -11.25
CA ILE A 67 7.28 1.31 -11.84
C ILE A 67 7.36 1.47 -13.36
N LYS A 68 8.58 1.31 -13.89
CA LYS A 68 8.87 1.37 -15.31
C LYS A 68 9.27 0.00 -15.85
N GLN A 69 8.91 -0.21 -17.10
CA GLN A 69 9.54 -1.20 -17.96
C GLN A 69 10.79 -0.57 -18.57
N TYR A 70 11.91 -1.30 -18.62
CA TYR A 70 13.15 -0.82 -19.25
C TYR A 70 14.02 -1.96 -19.79
N HIS A 71 15.00 -1.57 -20.60
CA HIS A 71 16.10 -2.42 -21.07
C HIS A 71 17.42 -1.86 -20.54
N PHE A 72 18.40 -2.73 -20.28
CA PHE A 72 19.75 -2.25 -20.00
C PHE A 72 20.40 -1.76 -21.30
N ILE A 73 21.07 -0.61 -21.24
CA ILE A 73 21.79 -0.02 -22.39
C ILE A 73 22.72 -1.07 -23.03
N ARG A 74 23.50 -1.80 -22.22
CA ARG A 74 24.38 -2.88 -22.69
C ARG A 74 23.65 -3.94 -23.52
N ASP A 75 22.44 -4.32 -23.12
CA ASP A 75 21.69 -5.36 -23.84
C ASP A 75 21.11 -4.80 -25.14
N VAL A 76 20.72 -3.52 -25.18
CA VAL A 76 20.33 -2.83 -26.41
C VAL A 76 21.50 -2.74 -27.38
N GLU A 77 22.67 -2.29 -26.92
CA GLU A 77 23.89 -2.20 -27.75
C GLU A 77 24.29 -3.55 -28.35
N ARG A 78 24.22 -4.63 -27.56
CA ARG A 78 24.49 -6.00 -28.02
C ARG A 78 23.50 -6.45 -29.09
N PHE A 79 22.20 -6.20 -28.86
CA PHE A 79 21.15 -6.53 -29.81
C PHE A 79 21.34 -5.78 -31.13
N GLU A 80 21.61 -4.47 -31.07
CA GLU A 80 21.84 -3.61 -32.24
C GLU A 80 23.13 -3.96 -33.01
N SER A 81 24.14 -4.52 -32.33
CA SER A 81 25.37 -5.02 -32.96
C SER A 81 25.17 -6.31 -33.78
N GLY A 82 23.97 -6.89 -33.77
CA GLY A 82 23.64 -8.13 -34.46
C GLY A 82 23.95 -9.40 -33.65
N GLU A 83 24.24 -9.28 -32.34
CA GLU A 83 24.36 -10.44 -31.46
C GLU A 83 23.00 -11.16 -31.38
N SER A 84 22.99 -12.48 -31.54
CA SER A 84 21.77 -13.29 -31.47
C SER A 84 21.29 -13.44 -30.03
N ILE A 85 20.70 -12.37 -29.50
CA ILE A 85 20.11 -12.31 -28.17
C ILE A 85 18.65 -11.89 -28.25
N THR A 86 17.85 -12.35 -27.30
CA THR A 86 16.53 -11.76 -27.03
C THR A 86 16.73 -10.59 -26.10
N LEU A 87 16.28 -9.39 -26.50
CA LEU A 87 16.41 -8.18 -25.68
C LEU A 87 15.59 -8.32 -24.38
N PRO A 88 16.22 -8.44 -23.19
CA PRO A 88 15.50 -8.73 -21.96
C PRO A 88 14.69 -7.52 -21.48
N ILE A 89 13.42 -7.75 -21.12
CA ILE A 89 12.58 -6.74 -20.47
C ILE A 89 12.79 -6.81 -18.95
N ASN A 90 13.06 -5.67 -18.33
CA ASN A 90 13.19 -5.53 -16.88
C ASN A 90 12.12 -4.58 -16.35
N TYR A 91 11.83 -4.70 -15.05
CA TYR A 91 10.86 -3.87 -14.35
C TYR A 91 11.48 -3.34 -13.06
N GLY A 92 11.22 -2.08 -12.75
CA GLY A 92 11.73 -1.45 -11.54
C GLY A 92 11.49 0.04 -11.51
N MET A 93 11.95 0.67 -10.44
CA MET A 93 11.93 2.12 -10.29
C MET A 93 13.22 2.74 -10.84
N ILE A 94 13.11 3.96 -11.36
CA ILE A 94 14.25 4.79 -11.77
C ILE A 94 14.66 5.62 -10.55
N ALA A 95 15.92 5.52 -10.13
CA ALA A 95 16.36 6.10 -8.85
C ALA A 95 16.22 7.63 -8.86
N GLU A 96 16.56 8.26 -9.98
CA GLU A 96 16.47 9.70 -10.23
C GLU A 96 15.03 10.24 -10.11
N ASP A 97 14.03 9.41 -10.45
CA ASP A 97 12.62 9.79 -10.43
C ASP A 97 11.90 9.38 -9.12
N SER A 98 12.58 8.65 -8.24
CA SER A 98 11.97 8.06 -7.04
C SER A 98 12.18 8.92 -5.81
N ASP A 99 11.39 8.70 -4.76
CA ASP A 99 11.57 9.39 -3.46
C ASP A 99 12.89 8.98 -2.76
N ASP A 100 13.45 9.88 -1.96
CA ASP A 100 14.70 9.70 -1.21
C ASP A 100 14.64 8.49 -0.28
N VAL A 101 13.47 8.17 0.26
CA VAL A 101 13.29 7.02 1.18
C VAL A 101 13.60 5.67 0.52
N PHE A 102 13.60 5.60 -0.81
CA PHE A 102 13.86 4.39 -1.59
C PHE A 102 15.23 4.35 -2.26
N THR A 103 16.03 5.41 -2.13
CA THR A 103 17.22 5.60 -2.97
C THR A 103 18.45 5.99 -2.15
N THR A 104 19.62 5.85 -2.76
CA THR A 104 20.83 6.48 -2.24
C THR A 104 20.69 8.00 -2.32
N PRO A 105 21.38 8.77 -1.45
CA PRO A 105 21.36 10.23 -1.54
C PRO A 105 21.82 10.78 -2.89
N GLN A 106 22.66 10.03 -3.61
CA GLN A 106 23.17 10.38 -4.93
C GLN A 106 22.18 10.11 -6.06
N LYS A 107 21.03 9.47 -5.78
CA LYS A 107 20.01 9.09 -6.77
C LYS A 107 20.51 8.15 -7.88
N ASP A 108 21.55 7.39 -7.59
CA ASP A 108 22.18 6.46 -8.54
C ASP A 108 21.84 4.99 -8.26
N ALA A 109 21.20 4.69 -7.12
CA ALA A 109 20.81 3.35 -6.75
C ALA A 109 19.56 3.31 -5.84
N VAL A 110 18.90 2.15 -5.83
CA VAL A 110 17.74 1.86 -4.98
C VAL A 110 18.19 1.12 -3.71
N THR A 111 17.65 1.49 -2.56
CA THR A 111 17.91 0.85 -1.27
C THR A 111 16.89 -0.26 -1.00
N LEU A 112 17.20 -1.49 -1.42
CA LEU A 112 16.27 -2.63 -1.33
C LEU A 112 15.71 -2.86 0.08
N TYR A 113 16.53 -2.75 1.13
CA TYR A 113 16.07 -2.95 2.51
C TYR A 113 15.02 -1.91 2.93
N SER A 114 15.25 -0.64 2.61
CA SER A 114 14.28 0.43 2.90
C SER A 114 12.98 0.24 2.11
N SER A 115 13.08 -0.10 0.82
CA SER A 115 11.90 -0.36 -0.01
C SER A 115 11.03 -1.49 0.53
N VAL A 116 11.64 -2.59 0.98
CA VAL A 116 10.91 -3.71 1.60
C VAL A 116 10.29 -3.30 2.94
N ALA A 117 11.05 -2.61 3.80
CA ALA A 117 10.55 -2.19 5.12
C ALA A 117 9.37 -1.21 5.01
N ILE A 118 9.46 -0.22 4.12
CA ILE A 118 8.37 0.73 3.85
C ILE A 118 7.16 0.01 3.26
N SER A 119 7.35 -0.96 2.37
CA SER A 119 6.25 -1.76 1.82
C SER A 119 5.50 -2.54 2.91
N ILE A 120 6.23 -3.10 3.89
CA ILE A 120 5.62 -3.78 5.04
C ILE A 120 4.78 -2.81 5.87
N GLN A 121 5.30 -1.63 6.18
CA GLN A 121 4.56 -0.61 6.93
C GLN A 121 3.32 -0.13 6.16
N ALA A 122 3.43 0.09 4.84
CA ALA A 122 2.28 0.46 4.02
C ALA A 122 1.15 -0.58 4.07
N ILE A 123 1.50 -1.88 4.07
CA ILE A 123 0.51 -2.96 4.24
C ILE A 123 -0.17 -2.88 5.61
N GLN A 124 0.57 -2.54 6.67
CA GLN A 124 0.01 -2.36 8.02
C GLN A 124 -0.94 -1.17 8.08
N GLU A 125 -0.59 -0.05 7.42
CA GLU A 125 -1.44 1.14 7.30
C GLU A 125 -2.74 0.80 6.56
N VAL A 126 -2.67 0.12 5.41
CA VAL A 126 -3.87 -0.34 4.67
C VAL A 126 -4.74 -1.25 5.55
N HIS A 127 -4.13 -2.18 6.29
CA HIS A 127 -4.88 -3.06 7.19
C HIS A 127 -5.64 -2.28 8.26
N PHE A 128 -5.02 -1.24 8.81
CA PHE A 128 -5.65 -0.35 9.80
C PHE A 128 -6.83 0.43 9.19
N GLU A 129 -6.65 1.02 8.01
CA GLU A 129 -7.71 1.74 7.30
C GLU A 129 -8.91 0.84 6.99
N VAL A 130 -8.66 -0.36 6.46
CA VAL A 130 -9.72 -1.34 6.15
C VAL A 130 -10.49 -1.73 7.40
N LYS A 131 -9.80 -1.94 8.54
CA LYS A 131 -10.45 -2.30 9.80
C LYS A 131 -11.36 -1.17 10.30
N ASN A 132 -10.93 0.08 10.20
CA ASN A 132 -11.74 1.24 10.59
C ASN A 132 -12.96 1.38 9.67
N LEU A 133 -12.79 1.26 8.35
CA LEU A 133 -13.90 1.28 7.39
C LEU A 133 -14.93 0.17 7.67
N GLN A 134 -14.48 -1.02 8.05
CA GLN A 134 -15.38 -2.12 8.42
C GLN A 134 -16.18 -1.80 9.69
N PHE A 135 -15.57 -1.13 10.67
CA PHE A 135 -16.24 -0.70 11.89
C PHE A 135 -17.32 0.36 11.58
N ASP A 136 -16.96 1.40 10.83
CA ASP A 136 -17.88 2.48 10.43
C ASP A 136 -19.06 1.93 9.63
N HIS A 137 -18.79 1.02 8.68
CA HIS A 137 -19.85 0.34 7.93
C HIS A 137 -20.77 -0.48 8.83
N GLY A 138 -20.23 -1.13 9.87
CA GLY A 138 -21.02 -1.83 10.88
C GLY A 138 -21.96 -0.90 11.66
N MET A 139 -21.47 0.27 12.06
CA MET A 139 -22.29 1.29 12.73
C MET A 139 -23.40 1.82 11.82
N LEU A 140 -23.07 2.18 10.58
CA LEU A 140 -24.05 2.65 9.60
C LEU A 140 -25.13 1.62 9.33
N LYS A 141 -24.77 0.32 9.27
CA LYS A 141 -25.75 -0.75 9.10
C LYS A 141 -26.74 -0.81 10.27
N GLN A 142 -26.27 -0.66 11.51
CA GLN A 142 -27.12 -0.64 12.70
C GLN A 142 -28.05 0.58 12.72
N GLU A 143 -27.56 1.75 12.33
CA GLU A 143 -28.38 2.95 12.20
C GLU A 143 -29.48 2.78 11.14
N VAL A 144 -29.13 2.24 9.97
CA VAL A 144 -30.09 1.91 8.92
C VAL A 144 -31.16 0.93 9.39
N ASP A 145 -30.78 -0.10 10.14
CA ASP A 145 -31.74 -1.07 10.67
C ASP A 145 -32.68 -0.43 11.71
N THR A 146 -32.17 0.45 12.56
CA THR A 146 -32.96 1.23 13.53
C THR A 146 -33.96 2.15 12.82
N LEU A 147 -33.52 2.87 11.78
CA LEU A 147 -34.38 3.76 10.99
C LEU A 147 -35.48 2.98 10.25
N LYS A 148 -35.19 1.78 9.77
CA LYS A 148 -36.22 0.91 9.17
C LYS A 148 -37.29 0.52 10.19
N GLU A 149 -36.89 0.14 11.40
CA GLU A 149 -37.84 -0.20 12.47
C GLU A 149 -38.72 0.99 12.83
N GLN A 150 -38.13 2.18 13.04
CA GLN A 150 -38.89 3.41 13.31
C GLN A 150 -39.86 3.74 12.18
N LEU A 151 -39.42 3.61 10.93
CA LEU A 151 -40.26 3.85 9.76
C LEU A 151 -41.46 2.88 9.69
N GLU A 152 -41.27 1.62 10.06
CA GLU A 152 -42.39 0.66 10.13
C GLU A 152 -43.37 1.01 11.26
N VAL A 153 -42.88 1.45 12.42
CA VAL A 153 -43.74 1.95 13.51
C VAL A 153 -44.56 3.16 13.05
N GLU A 154 -43.92 4.17 12.46
CA GLU A 154 -44.61 5.37 11.95
C GLU A 154 -45.66 5.03 10.88
N LYS A 155 -45.37 4.06 10.01
CA LYS A 155 -46.35 3.58 9.02
C LYS A 155 -47.58 2.98 9.69
N LEU A 156 -47.41 2.16 10.74
CA LEU A 156 -48.51 1.57 11.48
C LEU A 156 -49.33 2.62 12.22
N GLU A 157 -48.69 3.56 12.91
CA GLU A 157 -49.36 4.69 13.57
C GLU A 157 -50.18 5.52 12.57
N LYS A 158 -49.61 5.80 11.39
CA LYS A 158 -50.32 6.51 10.32
C LYS A 158 -51.53 5.75 9.78
N VAL A 159 -51.49 4.41 9.74
CA VAL A 159 -52.65 3.59 9.36
C VAL A 159 -53.72 3.67 10.46
N SER A 160 -53.34 3.58 11.74
CA SER A 160 -54.27 3.72 12.87
C SER A 160 -54.98 5.07 12.87
N MET A 161 -54.22 6.18 12.78
CA MET A 161 -54.78 7.53 12.74
C MET A 161 -55.74 7.72 11.56
N LYS A 162 -55.44 7.12 10.39
CA LYS A 162 -56.36 7.18 9.24
C LYS A 162 -57.68 6.47 9.52
N ALA A 163 -57.67 5.35 10.25
CA ALA A 163 -58.87 4.65 10.64
C ALA A 163 -59.71 5.47 11.64
N GLU A 164 -59.08 6.01 12.69
CA GLU A 164 -59.75 6.88 13.67
C GLU A 164 -60.37 8.12 13.02
N ILE A 165 -59.66 8.77 12.09
CA ILE A 165 -60.18 9.91 11.32
C ILE A 165 -61.41 9.50 10.48
N ALA A 166 -61.40 8.30 9.91
CA ALA A 166 -62.55 7.80 9.13
C ALA A 166 -63.78 7.59 10.03
N GLU A 167 -63.61 7.02 11.21
CA GLU A 167 -64.68 6.86 12.21
C GLU A 167 -65.22 8.21 12.69
N LEU A 168 -64.34 9.16 13.03
CA LEU A 168 -64.73 10.51 13.43
C LEU A 168 -65.52 11.23 12.33
N LYS A 169 -65.13 11.08 11.05
CA LYS A 169 -65.89 11.63 9.92
C LYS A 169 -67.31 11.09 9.86
N VAL A 170 -67.51 9.80 10.15
CA VAL A 170 -68.85 9.18 10.20
C VAL A 170 -69.66 9.77 11.36
N LEU A 171 -69.08 9.88 12.56
CA LEU A 171 -69.77 10.43 13.73
C LEU A 171 -70.16 11.90 13.54
N VAL A 172 -69.25 12.72 13.00
CA VAL A 172 -69.54 14.14 12.69
C VAL A 172 -70.67 14.24 11.68
N GLN A 173 -70.69 13.38 10.65
CA GLN A 173 -71.78 13.37 9.67
C GLN A 173 -73.12 13.00 10.31
N GLN A 174 -73.14 12.05 11.26
CA GLN A 174 -74.34 11.70 12.02
C GLN A 174 -74.87 12.89 12.82
N LEU A 175 -73.98 13.60 13.54
CA LEU A 175 -74.35 14.78 14.33
C LEU A 175 -74.87 15.94 13.46
N ILE A 176 -74.33 16.14 12.26
CA ILE A 176 -74.83 17.15 11.31
C ILE A 176 -76.23 16.79 10.79
N ASN A 177 -76.51 15.49 10.62
CA ASN A 177 -77.79 15.01 10.11
C ASN A 177 -78.90 14.97 11.18
N GLU A 178 -78.56 15.02 12.47
CA GLU A 178 -79.52 15.18 13.56
C GLU A 178 -79.89 16.67 13.73
N GLU A 179 -81.07 17.08 13.25
CA GLU A 179 -81.59 18.45 13.49
C GLU A 179 -81.76 18.74 14.99
N PRO A 180 -81.48 19.98 15.46
CA PRO A 180 -81.66 20.33 16.85
C PRO A 180 -83.15 20.32 17.20
N LYS A 181 -83.57 19.34 18.01
CA LYS A 181 -84.87 19.40 18.69
C LYS A 181 -84.81 20.52 19.72
N GLN A 182 -85.34 21.70 19.38
CA GLN A 182 -85.61 22.74 20.38
C GLN A 182 -86.63 22.21 21.40
N PRO A 183 -86.44 22.51 22.70
CA PRO A 183 -87.39 22.14 23.76
C PRO A 183 -88.74 22.86 23.61
#